data_AF-A0A4P5RG05-F1
#
_entry.id   AF-A0A4P5RG05-F1
#
_cell.length_a   1.000
_cell.length_b   1.000
_cell.length_c   1.000
_cell.angle_alpha   90.00
_cell.angle_beta   90.00
_cell.angle_gamma   90.00
#
_symmetry.space_group_name_H-M   'P 1'
#
loop_
_entity.id
_entity.type
_entity.pdbx_description
1 polymer ?
#
loop_
_entity_poly.entity_id
_entity_poly.type
_entity_poly.pdbx_seq_one_letter_code
_entity_poly.pdbx_strand_id
1 'polypeptide(L)'
;MWHEKIVTVQYDPHPQLPLMIGYALIAPRIKVMYVPTTKVACSTLKLLVAQIEGTYNEQAAREIISPNISQEQTIHNYRVHGLRRMFDLSPKEQWEVIQSPEWLRVAALRDPLKRAYSSWENRAFLRAPGTPKSILEACSDVLVDGRVDVAATFKKFARAIHADRDAFSIDDHFRPQFNTLYSNQLDYQEFIRIDQHGEMQRLADVLNARGGTKVPLQRLNSGLGIKPEQVYDRETADLIEQTYHEDYEWFHFERHNYAASTATFVLDPLQQAFLTNLRQTTERLQTLSNAAFTRVGFRYGMKQVLRSLKLRITRPSRRHDPKLLQW
;
A
#
# COMPACT_ATOMS: atom_id res chain seq x y z
N MET A 1 33.49 -24.44 -43.65
CA MET A 1 32.92 -23.10 -43.41
C MET A 1 31.52 -23.28 -42.84
N TRP A 2 31.42 -23.31 -41.50
CA TRP A 2 30.14 -23.27 -40.79
C TRP A 2 30.08 -21.90 -40.12
N HIS A 3 29.26 -20.99 -40.68
CA HIS A 3 28.99 -19.70 -40.08
C HIS A 3 27.76 -19.86 -39.17
N GLU A 4 27.99 -20.09 -37.88
CA GLU A 4 26.95 -19.90 -36.87
C GLU A 4 26.59 -18.42 -36.84
N LYS A 5 25.32 -18.12 -37.10
CA LYS A 5 24.74 -16.80 -36.88
C LYS A 5 24.86 -16.49 -35.38
N ILE A 6 25.78 -15.60 -35.02
CA ILE A 6 25.76 -14.92 -33.74
C ILE A 6 24.48 -14.08 -33.73
N VAL A 7 23.44 -14.61 -33.11
CA VAL A 7 22.26 -13.81 -32.74
C VAL A 7 22.74 -12.83 -31.69
N THR A 8 22.88 -11.57 -32.10
CA THR A 8 23.10 -10.47 -31.17
C THR A 8 21.83 -10.33 -30.35
N VAL A 9 21.80 -10.95 -29.16
CA VAL A 9 20.76 -10.68 -28.17
C VAL A 9 21.03 -9.27 -27.68
N GLN A 10 20.33 -8.29 -28.24
CA GLN A 10 20.21 -6.97 -27.63
C GLN A 10 19.58 -7.15 -26.25
N TYR A 11 20.37 -6.97 -25.21
CA TYR A 11 19.86 -6.92 -23.85
C TYR A 11 19.18 -5.56 -23.65
N ASP A 12 17.88 -5.61 -23.42
CA ASP A 12 16.98 -4.49 -23.12
C ASP A 12 17.43 -3.78 -21.81
N PRO A 13 17.30 -2.45 -21.68
CA PRO A 13 17.71 -1.75 -20.48
C PRO A 13 16.73 -2.12 -19.36
N HIS A 14 17.27 -2.68 -18.28
CA HIS A 14 16.60 -3.06 -17.02
C HIS A 14 15.94 -4.46 -16.99
N PRO A 15 16.74 -5.55 -17.05
CA PRO A 15 16.27 -6.95 -16.84
C PRO A 15 15.65 -7.22 -15.45
N GLN A 16 15.56 -6.20 -14.58
CA GLN A 16 15.06 -6.30 -13.21
C GLN A 16 13.67 -5.68 -13.04
N LEU A 17 13.10 -4.99 -14.03
CA LEU A 17 11.80 -4.32 -13.85
C LEU A 17 10.71 -5.30 -13.36
N PRO A 18 10.50 -6.49 -13.97
CA PRO A 18 9.55 -7.47 -13.43
C PRO A 18 9.81 -7.90 -11.98
N LEU A 19 11.08 -7.95 -11.55
CA LEU A 19 11.46 -8.26 -10.17
C LEU A 19 11.11 -7.10 -9.23
N MET A 20 11.31 -5.86 -9.68
CA MET A 20 11.02 -4.63 -8.95
C MET A 20 9.51 -4.43 -8.74
N ILE A 21 8.69 -4.70 -9.75
CA ILE A 21 7.23 -4.68 -9.67
C ILE A 21 6.62 -6.05 -9.32
N GLY A 22 7.39 -6.95 -8.71
CA GLY A 22 6.95 -8.31 -8.39
C GLY A 22 5.63 -8.38 -7.60
N TYR A 23 5.35 -7.35 -6.80
CA TYR A 23 4.14 -7.22 -5.98
C TYR A 23 2.91 -6.65 -6.72
N ALA A 24 3.06 -6.23 -7.99
CA ALA A 24 1.93 -5.79 -8.80
C ALA A 24 0.87 -6.89 -8.89
N LEU A 25 -0.39 -6.48 -8.83
CA LEU A 25 -1.55 -7.37 -8.82
C LEU A 25 -2.09 -7.51 -10.23
N ILE A 26 -2.26 -8.75 -10.66
CA ILE A 26 -2.59 -9.14 -12.02
C ILE A 26 -3.97 -9.78 -12.02
N ALA A 27 -4.83 -9.28 -12.90
CA ALA A 27 -6.17 -9.78 -13.17
C ALA A 27 -6.21 -10.26 -14.63
N PRO A 28 -5.81 -11.53 -14.91
CA PRO A 28 -5.63 -12.02 -16.27
C PRO A 28 -6.90 -12.04 -17.12
N ARG A 29 -8.07 -12.35 -16.52
CA ARG A 29 -9.33 -12.44 -17.26
C ARG A 29 -9.70 -11.10 -17.88
N ILE A 30 -9.47 -10.01 -17.16
CA ILE A 30 -9.77 -8.64 -17.64
C ILE A 30 -8.54 -7.88 -18.16
N LYS A 31 -7.39 -8.56 -18.26
CA LYS A 31 -6.08 -8.00 -18.67
C LYS A 31 -5.74 -6.70 -17.97
N VAL A 32 -5.79 -6.68 -16.63
CA VAL A 32 -5.43 -5.52 -15.81
C VAL A 32 -4.22 -5.83 -14.95
N MET A 33 -3.28 -4.90 -14.93
CA MET A 33 -2.21 -4.83 -13.95
C MET A 33 -2.45 -3.61 -13.06
N TYR A 34 -2.52 -3.82 -11.76
CA TYR A 34 -2.65 -2.77 -10.77
C TYR A 34 -1.45 -2.79 -9.83
N VAL A 35 -0.70 -1.69 -9.76
CA VAL A 35 0.40 -1.54 -8.79
C VAL A 35 -0.17 -0.91 -7.52
N PRO A 36 -0.27 -1.67 -6.41
CA PRO A 36 -0.91 -1.15 -5.21
C PRO A 36 -0.01 -0.13 -4.50
N THR A 37 -0.44 1.13 -4.52
CA THR A 37 0.20 2.20 -3.73
C THR A 37 -0.51 2.35 -2.38
N THR A 38 0.22 2.63 -1.32
CA THR A 38 -0.34 2.81 0.02
C THR A 38 -1.11 4.14 0.12
N LYS A 39 -2.23 4.14 0.85
CA LYS A 39 -3.07 5.32 1.16
C LYS A 39 -3.70 6.05 -0.04
N VAL A 40 -3.80 5.38 -1.19
CA VAL A 40 -4.51 5.85 -2.40
C VAL A 40 -5.81 5.04 -2.66
N ALA A 41 -6.59 4.76 -1.62
CA ALA A 41 -7.79 3.89 -1.71
C ALA A 41 -7.49 2.45 -2.19
N CYS A 42 -6.29 1.92 -1.90
CA CYS A 42 -5.87 0.63 -2.42
C CYS A 42 -6.72 -0.56 -1.95
N SER A 43 -7.33 -0.52 -0.75
CA SER A 43 -8.27 -1.55 -0.31
C SER A 43 -9.50 -1.60 -1.23
N THR A 44 -10.08 -0.44 -1.55
CA THR A 44 -11.23 -0.31 -2.46
C THR A 44 -10.88 -0.81 -3.85
N LEU A 45 -9.72 -0.43 -4.39
CA LEU A 45 -9.29 -0.87 -5.72
C LEU A 45 -8.98 -2.36 -5.77
N LYS A 46 -8.35 -2.94 -4.74
CA LYS A 46 -8.13 -4.39 -4.66
C LYS A 46 -9.46 -5.15 -4.65
N LEU A 47 -10.44 -4.70 -3.86
CA LEU A 47 -11.75 -5.32 -3.81
C LEU A 47 -12.45 -5.25 -5.17
N LEU A 48 -12.49 -4.05 -5.77
CA LEU A 48 -13.10 -3.82 -7.07
C LEU A 48 -12.48 -4.72 -8.16
N VAL A 49 -11.15 -4.71 -8.29
CA VAL A 49 -10.45 -5.53 -9.29
C VAL A 49 -10.67 -7.01 -9.02
N ALA A 50 -10.63 -7.47 -7.76
CA ALA A 50 -10.88 -8.86 -7.41
C ALA A 50 -12.32 -9.32 -7.69
N GLN A 51 -13.31 -8.47 -7.42
CA GLN A 51 -14.72 -8.77 -7.70
C GLN A 51 -14.99 -8.81 -9.20
N ILE A 52 -14.45 -7.84 -9.94
CA ILE A 52 -14.56 -7.82 -11.40
C ILE A 52 -13.84 -9.03 -11.98
N GLU A 53 -12.60 -9.34 -11.58
CA GLU A 53 -11.87 -10.52 -12.04
C GLU A 53 -12.62 -11.83 -11.73
N GLY A 54 -13.36 -11.86 -10.61
CA GLY A 54 -14.07 -13.05 -10.10
C GLY A 54 -13.23 -13.87 -9.12
N THR A 55 -12.19 -13.27 -8.51
CA THR A 55 -11.25 -13.93 -7.60
C THR A 55 -11.48 -13.61 -6.13
N TYR A 56 -12.39 -12.68 -5.82
CA TYR A 56 -12.72 -12.33 -4.44
C TYR A 56 -13.31 -13.53 -3.67
N ASN A 57 -12.72 -13.84 -2.52
CA ASN A 57 -13.12 -14.94 -1.65
C ASN A 57 -13.69 -14.40 -0.33
N GLU A 58 -15.02 -14.29 -0.29
CA GLU A 58 -15.74 -13.80 0.87
C GLU A 58 -15.58 -14.70 2.10
N GLN A 59 -15.51 -16.03 1.91
CA GLN A 59 -15.31 -16.96 3.01
C GLN A 59 -13.95 -16.74 3.67
N ALA A 60 -12.89 -16.56 2.87
CA ALA A 60 -11.57 -16.23 3.40
C ALA A 60 -11.57 -14.89 4.15
N ALA A 61 -12.33 -13.88 3.68
CA ALA A 61 -12.44 -12.60 4.37
C ALA A 61 -13.06 -12.72 5.79
N ARG A 62 -13.86 -13.76 6.05
CA ARG A 62 -14.46 -14.04 7.36
C ARG A 62 -13.57 -14.89 8.27
N GLU A 63 -12.67 -15.68 7.69
CA GLU A 63 -11.83 -16.64 8.43
C GLU A 63 -10.42 -16.14 8.73
N ILE A 64 -9.94 -15.13 8.01
CA ILE A 64 -8.58 -14.62 8.22
C ILE A 64 -8.48 -13.89 9.54
N ILE A 65 -7.59 -14.40 10.37
CA ILE A 65 -7.12 -13.74 11.57
C ILE A 65 -6.15 -12.65 11.13
N SER A 66 -6.47 -11.40 11.43
CA SER A 66 -5.61 -10.25 11.18
C SER A 66 -5.52 -9.42 12.45
N PRO A 67 -4.37 -8.79 12.77
CA PRO A 67 -4.28 -7.84 13.88
C PRO A 67 -5.04 -6.53 13.60
N ASN A 68 -5.69 -6.41 12.45
CA ASN A 68 -6.43 -5.24 12.01
C ASN A 68 -7.79 -5.11 12.71
N ILE A 69 -8.22 -3.86 12.96
CA ILE A 69 -9.48 -3.54 13.64
C ILE A 69 -10.70 -3.78 12.72
N SER A 70 -10.52 -3.80 11.41
CA SER A 70 -11.62 -3.86 10.44
C SER A 70 -11.49 -5.05 9.49
N GLN A 71 -12.62 -5.71 9.22
CA GLN A 71 -12.69 -6.84 8.30
C GLN A 71 -12.36 -6.41 6.87
N GLU A 72 -12.65 -5.18 6.49
CA GLU A 72 -12.34 -4.61 5.20
C GLU A 72 -10.82 -4.63 4.90
N GLN A 73 -9.97 -4.57 5.94
CA GLN A 73 -8.52 -4.66 5.77
C GLN A 73 -8.04 -6.08 5.42
N THR A 74 -8.89 -7.11 5.51
CA THR A 74 -8.55 -8.48 5.09
C THR A 74 -8.32 -8.58 3.57
N ILE A 75 -8.83 -7.63 2.78
CA ILE A 75 -8.59 -7.57 1.32
C ILE A 75 -7.10 -7.43 0.96
N HIS A 76 -6.24 -7.11 1.91
CA HIS A 76 -4.79 -7.10 1.70
C HIS A 76 -4.17 -8.51 1.67
N ASN A 77 -4.90 -9.55 2.09
CA ASN A 77 -4.43 -10.92 2.02
C ASN A 77 -4.76 -11.58 0.68
N TYR A 78 -3.79 -12.27 0.09
CA TYR A 78 -3.93 -12.93 -1.22
C TYR A 78 -5.01 -14.00 -1.25
N ARG A 79 -5.32 -14.64 -0.11
CA ARG A 79 -6.41 -15.61 -0.01
C ARG A 79 -7.78 -14.97 -0.13
N VAL A 80 -7.89 -13.66 0.11
CA VAL A 80 -9.13 -12.90 0.03
C VAL A 80 -9.30 -12.29 -1.35
N HIS A 81 -8.30 -11.55 -1.84
CA HIS A 81 -8.44 -10.90 -3.15
C HIS A 81 -8.23 -11.87 -4.33
N GLY A 82 -7.45 -12.94 -4.15
CA GLY A 82 -7.20 -13.98 -5.15
C GLY A 82 -6.46 -13.56 -6.43
N LEU A 83 -6.24 -12.26 -6.65
CA LEU A 83 -5.40 -11.73 -7.74
C LEU A 83 -3.99 -12.35 -7.76
N ARG A 84 -3.49 -12.66 -8.96
CA ARG A 84 -2.11 -13.15 -9.16
C ARG A 84 -1.12 -12.03 -8.88
N ARG A 85 0.10 -12.35 -8.46
CA ARG A 85 1.19 -11.36 -8.41
C ARG A 85 2.08 -11.48 -9.63
N MET A 86 2.75 -10.41 -10.01
CA MET A 86 3.67 -10.41 -11.16
C MET A 86 4.71 -11.53 -11.06
N PHE A 87 5.27 -11.79 -9.87
CA PHE A 87 6.25 -12.87 -9.70
C PHE A 87 5.65 -14.29 -9.82
N ASP A 88 4.33 -14.44 -9.74
CA ASP A 88 3.64 -15.73 -9.96
C ASP A 88 3.47 -16.03 -11.48
N LEU A 89 3.85 -15.10 -12.35
CA LEU A 89 3.86 -15.25 -13.81
C LEU A 89 5.21 -15.81 -14.31
N SER A 90 5.22 -16.47 -15.46
CA SER A 90 6.45 -16.80 -16.19
C SER A 90 7.12 -15.52 -16.74
N PRO A 91 8.44 -15.52 -16.99
CA PRO A 91 9.12 -14.34 -17.54
C PRO A 91 8.48 -13.79 -18.83
N LYS A 92 7.97 -14.67 -19.69
CA LYS A 92 7.26 -14.27 -20.92
C LYS A 92 5.95 -13.55 -20.60
N GLU A 93 5.13 -14.10 -19.70
CA GLU A 93 3.88 -13.47 -19.26
C GLU A 93 4.16 -12.12 -18.57
N GLN A 94 5.24 -12.00 -17.79
CA GLN A 94 5.60 -10.73 -17.13
C GLN A 94 5.83 -9.62 -18.14
N TRP A 95 6.65 -9.88 -19.17
CA TRP A 95 6.91 -8.91 -20.22
C TRP A 95 5.68 -8.63 -21.08
N GLU A 96 4.83 -9.64 -21.32
CA GLU A 96 3.55 -9.43 -22.00
C GLU A 96 2.67 -8.43 -21.22
N VAL A 97 2.53 -8.59 -19.91
CA VAL A 97 1.78 -7.65 -19.05
C VAL A 97 2.38 -6.24 -19.10
N ILE A 98 3.71 -6.12 -19.14
CA ILE A 98 4.42 -4.84 -19.12
C ILE A 98 4.32 -4.10 -20.47
N GLN A 99 4.45 -4.81 -21.59
CA GLN A 99 4.66 -4.18 -22.90
C GLN A 99 3.43 -4.22 -23.81
N SER A 100 2.53 -5.19 -23.63
CA SER A 100 1.40 -5.35 -24.55
C SER A 100 0.38 -4.22 -24.38
N PRO A 101 -0.16 -3.65 -25.47
CA PRO A 101 -1.21 -2.63 -25.41
C PRO A 101 -2.57 -3.19 -24.95
N GLU A 102 -2.74 -4.52 -24.96
CA GLU A 102 -3.96 -5.19 -24.50
C GLU A 102 -4.15 -5.09 -22.98
N TRP A 103 -3.04 -4.95 -22.25
CA TRP A 103 -3.04 -4.85 -20.81
C TRP A 103 -3.24 -3.40 -20.37
N LEU A 104 -4.19 -3.19 -19.45
CA LEU A 104 -4.36 -1.90 -18.80
C LEU A 104 -3.53 -1.88 -17.53
N ARG A 105 -2.47 -1.08 -17.54
CA ARG A 105 -1.62 -0.81 -16.39
C ARG A 105 -2.17 0.41 -15.67
N VAL A 106 -2.70 0.18 -14.48
CA VAL A 106 -3.41 1.17 -13.66
C VAL A 106 -2.57 1.54 -12.45
N ALA A 107 -2.47 2.83 -12.20
CA ALA A 107 -1.96 3.41 -10.97
C ALA A 107 -2.99 4.36 -10.35
N ALA A 108 -3.04 4.36 -9.02
CA ALA A 108 -3.81 5.33 -8.26
C ALA A 108 -2.87 6.26 -7.50
N LEU A 109 -3.24 7.53 -7.50
CA LEU A 109 -2.48 8.63 -6.95
C LEU A 109 -3.33 9.42 -5.97
N ARG A 110 -2.68 10.03 -5.00
CA ARG A 110 -3.27 10.98 -4.06
C ARG A 110 -2.30 12.11 -3.82
N ASP A 111 -2.84 13.31 -3.60
CA ASP A 111 -2.07 14.45 -3.13
C ASP A 111 -1.04 14.05 -2.04
N PRO A 112 0.26 14.33 -2.23
CA PRO A 112 1.31 13.83 -1.33
C PRO A 112 1.14 14.31 0.11
N LEU A 113 0.66 15.54 0.34
CA LEU A 113 0.38 16.07 1.67
C LEU A 113 -0.74 15.28 2.37
N LYS A 114 -1.88 15.12 1.70
CA LYS A 114 -3.01 14.31 2.22
C LYS A 114 -2.62 12.84 2.40
N ARG A 115 -1.76 12.30 1.52
CA ARG A 115 -1.26 10.93 1.62
C ARG A 115 -0.34 10.76 2.83
N ALA A 116 0.62 11.66 3.02
CA ALA A 116 1.55 11.66 4.15
C ALA A 116 0.80 11.73 5.48
N TYR A 117 -0.20 12.61 5.59
CA TYR A 117 -1.08 12.66 6.77
C TYR A 117 -1.82 11.35 7.00
N SER A 118 -2.43 10.77 5.95
CA SER A 118 -3.14 9.49 6.08
C SER A 118 -2.20 8.32 6.46
N SER A 119 -0.95 8.36 5.99
CA SER A 119 0.09 7.40 6.38
C SER A 119 0.49 7.58 7.84
N TRP A 120 0.80 8.79 8.26
CA TRP A 120 1.14 9.12 9.65
C TRP A 120 -0.02 8.79 10.60
N GLU A 121 -1.24 9.22 10.28
CA GLU A 121 -2.45 9.02 11.09
C GLU A 121 -2.62 7.52 11.39
N ASN A 122 -2.51 6.68 10.36
CA ASN A 122 -2.67 5.25 10.56
C ASN A 122 -1.45 4.59 11.21
N ARG A 123 -0.25 4.83 10.70
CA ARG A 123 0.96 4.08 11.08
C ARG A 123 1.51 4.54 12.42
N ALA A 124 1.76 5.84 12.56
CA ALA A 124 2.38 6.41 13.75
C ALA A 124 1.34 6.81 14.79
N PHE A 125 0.37 7.63 14.41
CA PHE A 125 -0.58 8.22 15.35
C PHE A 125 -1.53 7.18 15.96
N LEU A 126 -2.12 6.30 15.16
CA LEU A 126 -2.98 5.21 15.64
C LEU A 126 -2.22 3.93 16.00
N ARG A 127 -0.89 3.93 15.83
CA ARG A 127 0.00 2.81 16.16
C ARG A 127 -0.44 1.50 15.50
N ALA A 128 -0.73 1.55 14.19
CA ALA A 128 -1.18 0.36 13.47
C ALA A 128 -0.21 -0.83 13.64
N PRO A 129 -0.71 -2.07 13.60
CA PRO A 129 0.12 -3.26 13.74
C PRO A 129 1.27 -3.27 12.72
N GLY A 130 2.45 -3.68 13.20
CA GLY A 130 3.66 -3.76 12.40
C GLY A 130 4.31 -2.42 12.07
N THR A 131 3.89 -1.30 12.67
CA THR A 131 4.67 -0.04 12.57
C THR A 131 6.02 -0.22 13.28
N PRO A 132 7.15 0.09 12.61
CA PRO A 132 8.47 0.01 13.22
C PRO A 132 8.60 0.90 14.47
N LYS A 133 9.27 0.40 15.51
CA LYS A 133 9.47 1.14 16.76
C LYS A 133 10.21 2.45 16.56
N SER A 134 11.22 2.48 15.69
CA SER A 134 11.97 3.68 15.33
C SER A 134 11.06 4.79 14.79
N ILE A 135 10.07 4.44 13.96
CA ILE A 135 9.09 5.39 13.44
C ILE A 135 8.20 5.92 14.57
N LEU A 136 7.73 5.05 15.49
CA LEU A 136 6.92 5.47 16.63
C LEU A 136 7.67 6.43 17.57
N GLU A 137 8.95 6.17 17.80
CA GLU A 137 9.81 7.01 18.66
C GLU A 137 10.04 8.39 18.02
N ALA A 138 10.36 8.42 16.71
CA ALA A 138 10.54 9.65 15.93
C ALA A 138 9.24 10.51 15.88
N CYS A 139 8.08 9.86 15.89
CA CYS A 139 6.76 10.49 15.76
C CYS A 139 5.99 10.60 17.09
N SER A 140 6.70 10.60 18.23
CA SER A 140 6.06 10.65 19.56
C SER A 140 5.18 11.89 19.74
N ASP A 141 4.06 11.71 20.45
CA ASP A 141 3.06 12.76 20.66
C ASP A 141 3.64 14.05 21.25
N VAL A 142 3.12 15.18 20.79
CA VAL A 142 3.32 16.49 21.43
C VAL A 142 2.12 16.76 22.33
N LEU A 143 2.36 17.10 23.59
CA LEU A 143 1.31 17.25 24.59
C LEU A 143 1.16 18.71 25.03
N VAL A 144 -0.09 19.14 25.22
CA VAL A 144 -0.51 20.39 25.84
C VAL A 144 -1.50 20.03 26.95
N ASP A 145 -1.16 20.37 28.20
CA ASP A 145 -1.96 20.04 29.38
C ASP A 145 -2.35 18.55 29.46
N GLY A 146 -1.38 17.67 29.18
CA GLY A 146 -1.58 16.21 29.20
C GLY A 146 -2.42 15.64 28.05
N ARG A 147 -2.81 16.46 27.08
CA ARG A 147 -3.60 16.07 25.90
C ARG A 147 -2.78 16.26 24.63
N VAL A 148 -3.03 15.42 23.64
CA VAL A 148 -2.29 15.42 22.38
C VAL A 148 -2.67 16.64 21.55
N ASP A 149 -1.68 17.41 21.11
CA ASP A 149 -1.82 18.34 19.99
C ASP A 149 -1.51 17.60 18.69
N VAL A 150 -2.55 17.29 17.93
CA VAL A 150 -2.45 16.53 16.68
C VAL A 150 -1.66 17.32 15.63
N ALA A 151 -1.85 18.63 15.55
CA ALA A 151 -1.15 19.48 14.59
C ALA A 151 0.35 19.52 14.91
N ALA A 152 0.69 19.77 16.16
CA ALA A 152 2.09 19.78 16.59
C ALA A 152 2.76 18.39 16.45
N THR A 153 2.00 17.31 16.69
CA THR A 153 2.50 15.94 16.51
C THR A 153 2.73 15.61 15.02
N PHE A 154 1.83 16.02 14.13
CA PHE A 154 2.03 15.84 12.69
C PHE A 154 3.20 16.68 12.17
N LYS A 155 3.34 17.92 12.64
CA LYS A 155 4.48 18.79 12.33
C LYS A 155 5.82 18.17 12.76
N LYS A 156 5.87 17.53 13.93
CA LYS A 156 7.03 16.77 14.39
C LYS A 156 7.36 15.61 13.45
N PHE A 157 6.35 14.87 12.98
CA PHE A 157 6.53 13.85 11.94
C PHE A 157 7.09 14.46 10.64
N ALA A 158 6.52 15.56 10.16
CA ALA A 158 6.98 16.22 8.93
C ALA A 158 8.47 16.62 9.00
N ARG A 159 8.91 17.15 10.15
CA ARG A 159 10.33 17.44 10.41
C ARG A 159 11.18 16.16 10.42
N ALA A 160 10.71 15.10 11.08
CA ALA A 160 11.45 13.86 11.21
C ALA A 160 11.66 13.15 9.86
N ILE A 161 10.59 13.02 9.06
CA ILE A 161 10.69 12.36 7.75
C ILE A 161 11.47 13.20 6.74
N HIS A 162 11.40 14.52 6.83
CA HIS A 162 12.21 15.42 6.00
C HIS A 162 13.70 15.31 6.32
N ALA A 163 14.05 15.20 7.61
CA ALA A 163 15.43 15.08 8.05
C ALA A 163 16.07 13.73 7.70
N ASP A 164 15.29 12.64 7.71
CA ASP A 164 15.79 11.29 7.41
C ASP A 164 14.72 10.43 6.72
N ARG A 165 14.52 10.68 5.41
CA ARG A 165 13.55 9.95 4.59
C ARG A 165 13.88 8.46 4.45
N ASP A 166 15.15 8.09 4.47
CA ASP A 166 15.58 6.70 4.30
C ASP A 166 15.20 5.85 5.51
N ALA A 167 15.34 6.38 6.74
CA ALA A 167 14.88 5.69 7.94
C ALA A 167 13.37 5.40 7.95
N PHE A 168 12.56 6.21 7.26
CA PHE A 168 11.12 5.97 7.10
C PHE A 168 10.78 5.03 5.94
N SER A 169 11.68 4.87 4.96
CA SER A 169 11.44 4.07 3.75
C SER A 169 11.39 2.55 4.01
N ILE A 170 11.71 2.10 5.23
CA ILE A 170 11.46 0.73 5.68
C ILE A 170 9.96 0.36 5.72
N ASP A 171 9.08 1.37 5.73
CA ASP A 171 7.64 1.20 5.67
C ASP A 171 7.11 1.87 4.39
N ASP A 172 6.57 1.05 3.46
CA ASP A 172 6.03 1.48 2.16
C ASP A 172 4.93 2.55 2.26
N HIS A 173 4.36 2.79 3.45
CA HIS A 173 3.43 3.89 3.69
C HIS A 173 4.09 5.27 3.54
N PHE A 174 5.39 5.37 3.77
CA PHE A 174 6.13 6.63 3.72
C PHE A 174 6.97 6.79 2.46
N ARG A 175 7.13 5.73 1.65
CA ARG A 175 7.81 5.81 0.35
C ARG A 175 7.03 6.72 -0.61
N PRO A 176 7.68 7.54 -1.45
CA PRO A 176 7.00 8.32 -2.48
C PRO A 176 6.24 7.44 -3.48
N GLN A 177 5.20 7.99 -4.09
CA GLN A 177 4.40 7.32 -5.10
C GLN A 177 5.22 7.10 -6.38
N PHE A 178 6.07 8.05 -6.73
CA PHE A 178 6.99 7.98 -7.87
C PHE A 178 7.87 6.73 -7.81
N ASN A 179 8.53 6.51 -6.67
CA ASN A 179 9.38 5.32 -6.46
C ASN A 179 8.55 4.04 -6.35
N THR A 180 7.35 4.11 -5.79
CA THR A 180 6.48 2.94 -5.66
C THR A 180 6.00 2.45 -7.01
N LEU A 181 5.59 3.38 -7.86
CA LEU A 181 5.05 3.06 -9.18
C LEU A 181 6.15 2.81 -10.22
N TYR A 182 7.42 3.03 -9.88
CA TYR A 182 8.55 2.97 -10.83
C TYR A 182 8.26 3.80 -12.07
N SER A 183 7.76 5.02 -11.86
CA SER A 183 7.09 5.81 -12.91
C SER A 183 8.02 6.23 -14.05
N ASN A 184 9.33 6.20 -13.83
CA ASN A 184 10.35 6.43 -14.86
C ASN A 184 10.77 5.18 -15.64
N GLN A 185 10.19 4.01 -15.31
CA GLN A 185 10.53 2.72 -15.93
C GLN A 185 9.30 1.95 -16.43
N LEU A 186 8.10 2.30 -15.98
CA LEU A 186 6.86 1.60 -16.31
C LEU A 186 5.80 2.58 -16.83
N ASP A 187 5.32 2.31 -18.04
CA ASP A 187 4.27 3.09 -18.68
C ASP A 187 2.87 2.64 -18.24
N TYR A 188 2.19 3.51 -17.53
CA TYR A 188 0.78 3.34 -17.14
C TYR A 188 -0.14 3.91 -18.21
N GLN A 189 -1.22 3.18 -18.53
CA GLN A 189 -2.25 3.67 -19.44
C GLN A 189 -3.29 4.51 -18.69
N GLU A 190 -3.45 4.26 -17.39
CA GLU A 190 -4.41 4.95 -16.55
C GLU A 190 -3.77 5.35 -15.23
N PHE A 191 -3.67 6.66 -15.01
CA PHE A 191 -3.50 7.24 -13.68
C PHE A 191 -4.84 7.78 -13.22
N ILE A 192 -5.21 7.48 -11.98
CA ILE A 192 -6.35 8.13 -11.34
C ILE A 192 -5.93 8.93 -10.12
N ARG A 193 -6.56 10.08 -9.95
CA ARG A 193 -6.43 10.92 -8.77
C ARG A 193 -7.59 10.67 -7.83
N ILE A 194 -7.36 9.93 -6.75
CA ILE A 194 -8.45 9.51 -5.85
C ILE A 194 -9.05 10.68 -5.05
N ASP A 195 -8.37 11.83 -5.06
CA ASP A 195 -8.78 13.09 -4.47
C ASP A 195 -9.52 14.01 -5.45
N GLN A 196 -9.62 13.64 -6.72
CA GLN A 196 -10.43 14.34 -7.72
C GLN A 196 -11.80 13.69 -7.86
N HIS A 197 -12.83 14.53 -8.04
CA HIS A 197 -14.21 14.07 -8.16
C HIS A 197 -14.39 13.22 -9.43
N GLY A 198 -15.08 12.09 -9.31
CA GLY A 198 -15.42 11.23 -10.45
C GLY A 198 -14.32 10.27 -10.91
N GLU A 199 -13.04 10.53 -10.64
CA GLU A 199 -11.91 9.72 -11.15
C GLU A 199 -11.98 8.24 -10.72
N MET A 200 -12.33 7.97 -9.46
CA MET A 200 -12.54 6.60 -8.99
C MET A 200 -13.67 5.90 -9.74
N GLN A 201 -14.78 6.60 -10.00
CA GLN A 201 -15.94 6.06 -10.71
C GLN A 201 -15.59 5.80 -12.18
N ARG A 202 -14.87 6.73 -12.83
CA ARG A 202 -14.36 6.58 -14.20
C ARG A 202 -13.55 5.30 -14.34
N LEU A 203 -12.61 5.04 -13.43
CA LEU A 203 -11.85 3.79 -13.45
C LEU A 203 -12.76 2.57 -13.23
N ALA A 204 -13.69 2.64 -12.29
CA ALA A 204 -14.63 1.55 -12.05
C ALA A 204 -15.45 1.21 -13.30
N ASP A 205 -15.89 2.21 -14.06
CA ASP A 205 -16.63 2.01 -15.30
C ASP A 205 -15.76 1.35 -16.38
N VAL A 206 -14.50 1.79 -16.53
CA VAL A 206 -13.52 1.18 -17.45
C VAL A 206 -13.27 -0.30 -17.10
N LEU A 207 -13.05 -0.59 -15.82
CA LEU A 207 -12.80 -1.96 -15.36
C LEU A 207 -14.05 -2.84 -15.53
N ASN A 208 -15.23 -2.31 -15.23
CA ASN A 208 -16.49 -3.03 -15.40
C ASN A 208 -16.80 -3.34 -16.87
N ALA A 209 -16.56 -2.40 -17.77
CA ALA A 209 -16.69 -2.61 -19.21
C ALA A 209 -15.78 -3.73 -19.70
N ARG A 210 -14.52 -3.77 -19.23
CA ARG A 210 -13.56 -4.86 -19.52
C ARG A 210 -13.99 -6.20 -18.93
N GLY A 211 -14.58 -6.19 -17.74
CA GLY A 211 -15.02 -7.40 -17.05
C GLY A 211 -16.37 -7.96 -17.52
N GLY A 212 -17.18 -7.16 -18.22
CA GLY A 212 -18.59 -7.48 -18.50
C GLY A 212 -19.47 -7.44 -17.25
N THR A 213 -19.15 -6.57 -16.28
CA THR A 213 -19.75 -6.56 -14.93
C THR A 213 -20.37 -5.20 -14.57
N LYS A 214 -21.02 -5.15 -13.40
CA LYS A 214 -21.55 -3.92 -12.78
C LYS A 214 -21.24 -3.86 -11.28
N VAL A 215 -19.98 -4.06 -10.93
CA VAL A 215 -19.50 -4.02 -9.54
C VAL A 215 -19.43 -2.57 -9.07
N PRO A 216 -20.16 -2.18 -8.00
CA PRO A 216 -20.10 -0.82 -7.47
C PRO A 216 -18.82 -0.58 -6.66
N LEU A 217 -18.40 0.69 -6.60
CA LEU A 217 -17.34 1.10 -5.68
C LEU A 217 -17.81 0.98 -4.23
N GLN A 218 -16.94 0.41 -3.39
CA GLN A 218 -17.17 0.31 -1.96
C GLN A 218 -16.15 1.15 -1.20
N ARG A 219 -16.62 2.01 -0.28
CA ARG A 219 -15.74 2.78 0.59
C ARG A 219 -15.33 1.91 1.78
N LEU A 220 -14.06 1.48 1.78
CA LEU A 220 -13.54 0.55 2.78
C LEU A 220 -12.69 1.20 3.88
N ASN A 221 -12.43 2.50 3.80
CA ASN A 221 -11.58 3.19 4.78
C ASN A 221 -12.15 4.56 5.17
N SER A 222 -12.05 4.85 6.46
CA SER A 222 -12.33 6.15 7.06
C SER A 222 -11.16 6.52 7.98
N GLY A 223 -10.62 7.74 7.83
CA GLY A 223 -9.70 8.34 8.81
C GLY A 223 -10.47 8.87 10.02
N LEU A 224 -9.80 9.60 10.91
CA LEU A 224 -10.43 10.20 12.09
C LEU A 224 -11.36 11.37 11.76
N GLY A 225 -11.40 11.81 10.50
CA GLY A 225 -12.24 12.92 10.04
C GLY A 225 -11.72 14.30 10.45
N ILE A 226 -10.47 14.39 10.91
CA ILE A 226 -9.80 15.65 11.22
C ILE A 226 -9.54 16.40 9.91
N LYS A 227 -9.91 17.68 9.86
CA LYS A 227 -9.81 18.47 8.64
C LYS A 227 -8.39 19.03 8.45
N PRO A 228 -7.90 19.11 7.19
CA PRO A 228 -6.59 19.68 6.87
C PRO A 228 -6.28 21.03 7.55
N GLU A 229 -7.26 21.93 7.59
CA GLU A 229 -7.09 23.30 8.10
C GLU A 229 -6.79 23.35 9.60
N GLN A 230 -7.02 22.23 10.31
CA GLN A 230 -6.74 22.10 11.73
C GLN A 230 -5.31 21.61 12.01
N VAL A 231 -4.64 21.03 11.02
CA VAL A 231 -3.38 20.29 11.23
C VAL A 231 -2.22 20.90 10.44
N TYR A 232 -2.47 21.42 9.24
CA TYR A 232 -1.40 21.89 8.37
C TYR A 232 -1.14 23.37 8.59
N ASP A 233 0.12 23.71 8.85
CA ASP A 233 0.66 25.05 8.67
C ASP A 233 1.59 25.10 7.46
N ARG A 234 2.03 26.31 7.11
CA ARG A 234 2.93 26.54 5.98
C ARG A 234 4.20 25.69 6.07
N GLU A 235 4.85 25.67 7.24
CA GLU A 235 6.09 24.91 7.43
C GLU A 235 5.87 23.42 7.18
N THR A 236 4.77 22.86 7.70
CA THR A 236 4.44 21.44 7.52
C THR A 236 4.22 21.11 6.04
N ALA A 237 3.48 21.97 5.32
CA ALA A 237 3.25 21.79 3.89
C ALA A 237 4.58 21.86 3.09
N ASP A 238 5.41 22.87 3.37
CA ASP A 238 6.70 23.07 2.70
C ASP A 238 7.64 21.87 2.92
N LEU A 239 7.73 21.35 4.16
CA LEU A 239 8.55 20.18 4.48
C LEU A 239 8.09 18.92 3.75
N ILE A 240 6.78 18.69 3.70
CA ILE A 240 6.20 17.52 3.03
C ILE A 240 6.34 17.65 1.50
N GLU A 241 6.20 18.85 0.95
CA GLU A 241 6.47 19.11 -0.46
C GLU A 241 7.90 18.77 -0.84
N GLN A 242 8.89 19.25 -0.07
CA GLN A 242 10.29 18.96 -0.31
C GLN A 242 10.61 17.46 -0.15
N THR A 243 10.03 16.81 0.86
CA THR A 243 10.23 15.37 1.14
C THR A 243 9.73 14.50 -0.03
N TYR A 244 8.62 14.88 -0.65
CA TYR A 244 7.95 14.15 -1.73
C TYR A 244 8.03 14.89 -3.07
N HIS A 245 9.09 15.66 -3.30
CA HIS A 245 9.20 16.53 -4.48
C HIS A 245 9.04 15.77 -5.80
N GLU A 246 9.51 14.52 -5.88
CA GLU A 246 9.35 13.70 -7.08
C GLU A 246 7.88 13.42 -7.41
N ASP A 247 7.02 13.25 -6.40
CA ASP A 247 5.59 13.07 -6.63
C ASP A 247 4.98 14.35 -7.23
N TYR A 248 5.30 15.52 -6.66
CA TYR A 248 4.78 16.81 -7.13
C TYR A 248 5.20 17.11 -8.56
N GLU A 249 6.49 16.95 -8.87
CA GLU A 249 7.04 17.25 -10.19
C GLU A 249 6.54 16.25 -11.25
N TRP A 250 6.61 14.94 -10.96
CA TRP A 250 6.31 13.90 -11.95
C TRP A 250 4.82 13.79 -12.27
N PHE A 251 3.96 13.94 -11.25
CA PHE A 251 2.51 13.80 -11.41
C PHE A 251 1.77 15.14 -11.43
N HIS A 252 2.50 16.26 -11.47
CA HIS A 252 1.96 17.62 -11.55
C HIS A 252 0.92 17.91 -10.47
N PHE A 253 1.23 17.57 -9.21
CA PHE A 253 0.36 17.95 -8.10
C PHE A 253 0.44 19.46 -7.84
N GLU A 254 -0.70 20.05 -7.52
CA GLU A 254 -0.76 21.43 -7.06
C GLU A 254 -0.04 21.57 -5.72
N ARG A 255 0.79 22.61 -5.61
CA ARG A 255 1.45 22.99 -4.36
C ARG A 255 0.45 23.72 -3.47
N HIS A 256 0.49 23.42 -2.18
CA HIS A 256 -0.45 24.02 -1.22
C HIS A 256 0.15 25.28 -0.62
N ASN A 257 -0.55 26.41 -0.75
CA ASN A 257 -0.15 27.66 -0.10
C ASN A 257 -1.01 27.92 1.14
N TYR A 258 -0.51 27.52 2.32
CA TYR A 258 -1.19 27.80 3.58
C TYR A 258 -0.75 29.16 4.13
N ALA A 259 -1.72 30.04 4.40
CA ALA A 259 -1.46 31.35 4.99
C ALA A 259 -1.09 31.29 6.49
N ALA A 260 -1.54 30.25 7.20
CA ALA A 260 -1.29 30.10 8.63
C ALA A 260 0.17 29.74 8.91
N SER A 261 0.83 30.53 9.76
CA SER A 261 2.20 30.27 10.24
C SER A 261 2.25 29.19 11.33
N THR A 262 1.12 28.91 11.98
CA THR A 262 0.98 27.91 13.04
C THR A 262 -0.37 27.22 12.97
N ALA A 263 -0.40 25.90 13.15
CA ALA A 263 -1.61 25.12 13.35
C ALA A 263 -1.59 24.49 14.76
N THR A 264 -2.74 24.45 15.42
CA THR A 264 -2.94 23.73 16.69
C THR A 264 -4.26 22.98 16.65
N PHE A 265 -4.22 21.74 17.09
CA PHE A 265 -5.43 20.94 17.30
C PHE A 265 -5.22 20.05 18.52
N VAL A 266 -5.41 20.65 19.70
CA VAL A 266 -5.38 19.94 20.97
C VAL A 266 -6.67 19.16 21.15
N LEU A 267 -6.56 17.86 21.36
CA LEU A 267 -7.71 17.00 21.61
C LEU A 267 -8.45 17.46 22.87
N ASP A 268 -9.79 17.45 22.80
CA ASP A 268 -10.61 17.57 24.01
C ASP A 268 -10.50 16.28 24.87
N PRO A 269 -10.98 16.29 26.13
CA PRO A 269 -10.87 15.12 27.00
C PRO A 269 -11.54 13.85 26.44
N LEU A 270 -12.65 13.97 25.71
CA LEU A 270 -13.36 12.83 25.13
C LEU A 270 -12.57 12.26 23.95
N GLN A 271 -12.06 13.12 23.07
CA GLN A 271 -11.21 12.74 21.95
C GLN A 271 -9.90 12.09 22.43
N GLN A 272 -9.29 12.62 23.50
CA GLN A 272 -8.10 12.05 24.11
C GLN A 272 -8.38 10.64 24.68
N ALA A 273 -9.49 10.48 25.41
CA ALA A 273 -9.90 9.17 25.93
C ALA A 273 -10.17 8.18 24.79
N PHE A 274 -10.81 8.62 23.72
CA PHE A 274 -11.07 7.80 22.53
C PHE A 274 -9.77 7.35 21.85
N LEU A 275 -8.81 8.26 21.63
CA LEU A 275 -7.50 7.93 21.07
C LEU A 275 -6.76 6.89 21.93
N THR A 276 -6.77 7.07 23.26
CA THR A 276 -6.18 6.12 24.19
C THR A 276 -6.82 4.73 24.07
N ASN A 277 -8.15 4.66 24.07
CA ASN A 277 -8.89 3.41 23.93
C ASN A 277 -8.63 2.72 22.58
N LEU A 278 -8.56 3.49 21.48
CA LEU A 278 -8.22 2.95 20.16
C LEU A 278 -6.83 2.31 20.16
N ARG A 279 -5.81 3.02 20.68
CA ARG A 279 -4.43 2.51 20.74
C ARG A 279 -4.33 1.25 21.60
N GLN A 280 -4.97 1.23 22.76
CA GLN A 280 -5.01 0.05 23.64
C GLN A 280 -5.74 -1.14 22.98
N THR A 281 -6.81 -0.86 22.23
CA THR A 281 -7.53 -1.89 21.47
C THR A 281 -6.64 -2.48 20.38
N THR A 282 -5.93 -1.64 19.61
CA THR A 282 -4.96 -2.09 18.60
C THR A 282 -3.89 -2.99 19.22
N GLU A 283 -3.30 -2.58 20.34
CA GLU A 283 -2.27 -3.35 21.06
C GLU A 283 -2.82 -4.72 21.49
N ARG A 284 -4.00 -4.74 22.11
CA ARG A 284 -4.65 -5.98 22.53
C ARG A 284 -4.97 -6.91 21.37
N LEU A 285 -5.48 -6.39 20.26
CA LEU A 285 -5.74 -7.16 19.04
C LEU A 285 -4.45 -7.73 18.47
N GLN A 286 -3.35 -6.97 18.48
CA GLN A 286 -2.06 -7.46 18.03
C GLN A 286 -1.56 -8.62 18.91
N THR A 287 -1.66 -8.50 20.24
CA THR A 287 -1.31 -9.60 21.17
C THR A 287 -2.15 -10.85 20.92
N LEU A 288 -3.48 -10.69 20.79
CA LEU A 288 -4.40 -11.81 20.57
C LEU A 288 -4.18 -12.48 19.22
N SER A 289 -4.04 -11.70 18.15
CA SER A 289 -3.76 -12.22 16.81
C SER A 289 -2.42 -12.95 16.77
N ASN A 290 -1.36 -12.41 17.40
CA ASN A 290 -0.08 -13.11 17.51
C ASN A 290 -0.23 -14.45 18.25
N ALA A 291 -0.92 -14.48 19.38
CA ALA A 291 -1.16 -15.71 20.12
C ALA A 291 -1.98 -16.73 19.31
N ALA A 292 -2.99 -16.28 18.57
CA ALA A 292 -3.78 -17.12 17.68
C ALA A 292 -2.94 -17.67 16.53
N PHE A 293 -2.11 -16.83 15.89
CA PHE A 293 -1.14 -17.24 14.87
C PHE A 293 -0.14 -18.24 15.40
N THR A 294 0.39 -18.10 16.61
CA THR A 294 1.29 -19.11 17.19
C THR A 294 0.58 -20.45 17.37
N ARG A 295 -0.66 -20.46 17.87
CA ARG A 295 -1.45 -21.69 18.08
C ARG A 295 -1.84 -22.37 16.77
N VAL A 296 -2.24 -21.59 15.76
CA VAL A 296 -2.63 -22.09 14.43
C VAL A 296 -1.40 -22.46 13.60
N GLY A 297 -0.38 -21.62 13.59
CA GLY A 297 0.92 -21.83 12.93
C GLY A 297 1.65 -23.07 13.43
N PHE A 298 1.54 -23.41 14.73
CA PHE A 298 2.02 -24.70 15.24
C PHE A 298 1.32 -25.90 14.58
N ARG A 299 0.00 -25.82 14.35
CA ARG A 299 -0.81 -26.87 13.69
C ARG A 299 -0.57 -26.95 12.17
N TYR A 300 -0.37 -25.81 11.50
CA TYR A 300 -0.14 -25.75 10.03
C TYR A 300 1.33 -25.93 9.65
N GLY A 301 2.27 -25.50 10.48
CA GLY A 301 3.72 -25.64 10.28
C GLY A 301 4.15 -27.08 10.08
N MET A 302 3.58 -28.02 10.84
CA MET A 302 3.79 -29.47 10.61
C MET A 302 3.35 -29.92 9.20
N LYS A 303 2.17 -29.49 8.73
CA LYS A 303 1.66 -29.85 7.40
C LYS A 303 2.46 -29.18 6.27
N GLN A 304 2.95 -27.96 6.49
CA GLN A 304 3.74 -27.21 5.51
C GLN A 304 5.19 -27.70 5.43
N VAL A 305 5.81 -28.11 6.54
CA VAL A 305 7.12 -28.78 6.53
C VAL A 305 7.05 -30.06 5.69
N LEU A 306 6.00 -30.86 5.85
CA LEU A 306 5.78 -32.05 5.02
C LEU A 306 5.58 -31.70 3.53
N ARG A 307 4.86 -30.61 3.22
CA ARG A 307 4.60 -30.16 1.85
C ARG A 307 5.83 -29.52 1.19
N SER A 308 6.65 -28.80 1.95
CA SER A 308 7.90 -28.16 1.48
C SER A 308 9.00 -29.20 1.27
N LEU A 309 9.09 -30.24 2.10
CA LEU A 309 9.91 -31.43 1.86
C LEU A 309 9.51 -32.12 0.55
N LYS A 310 8.20 -32.34 0.32
CA LYS A 310 7.68 -32.93 -0.93
C LYS A 310 7.96 -32.05 -2.17
N LEU A 311 7.84 -30.73 -2.05
CA LEU A 311 8.16 -29.79 -3.14
C LEU A 311 9.67 -29.70 -3.43
N ARG A 312 10.52 -29.77 -2.40
CA ARG A 312 11.99 -29.83 -2.54
C ARG A 312 12.49 -31.09 -3.23
N ILE A 313 11.76 -32.21 -3.08
CA ILE A 313 12.05 -33.48 -3.77
C ILE A 313 11.59 -33.43 -5.23
N THR A 314 10.48 -32.75 -5.53
CA THR A 314 9.85 -32.77 -6.87
C THR A 314 10.25 -31.63 -7.80
N ARG A 315 10.76 -30.49 -7.30
CA ARG A 315 11.13 -29.31 -8.12
C ARG A 315 12.40 -28.60 -7.59
N PRO A 316 13.60 -28.97 -8.08
CA PRO A 316 14.88 -28.50 -7.52
C PRO A 316 15.20 -27.00 -7.73
N SER A 317 14.54 -26.32 -8.68
CA SER A 317 14.90 -24.94 -9.09
C SER A 317 14.39 -23.83 -8.15
N ARG A 318 13.64 -24.15 -7.09
CA ARG A 318 13.08 -23.15 -6.13
C ARG A 318 13.68 -23.25 -4.73
N ARG A 319 14.93 -23.73 -4.60
CA ARG A 319 15.57 -24.02 -3.30
C ARG A 319 15.80 -22.79 -2.40
N HIS A 320 15.75 -21.56 -2.91
CA HIS A 320 16.16 -20.35 -2.18
C HIS A 320 15.14 -19.21 -2.22
N ASP A 321 13.84 -19.50 -2.11
CA ASP A 321 12.83 -18.44 -2.00
C ASP A 321 12.41 -18.22 -0.53
N PRO A 322 13.00 -17.23 0.18
CA PRO A 322 12.59 -16.88 1.54
C PRO A 322 11.20 -16.21 1.60
N LYS A 323 10.59 -15.85 0.46
CA LYS A 323 9.28 -15.18 0.41
C LYS A 323 8.08 -16.13 0.39
N LEU A 324 8.31 -17.44 0.33
CA LEU A 324 7.27 -18.46 0.53
C LEU A 324 6.70 -18.50 1.98
N LEU A 325 7.29 -17.74 2.90
CA LEU A 325 6.91 -17.67 4.32
C LEU A 325 6.27 -16.33 4.72
N GLN A 326 6.08 -15.39 3.79
CA GLN A 326 5.33 -14.17 4.07
C GLN A 326 3.83 -14.41 3.85
N TRP A 327 3.09 -14.34 4.95
CA TRP A 327 1.67 -14.61 5.11
C TRP A 327 0.76 -13.54 4.52
#